data_AF-A0A540VP83-F1
#
_entry.id   AF-A0A540VP83-F1
#
_cell.length_a   1.000
_cell.length_b   1.000
_cell.length_c   1.000
_cell.angle_alpha   90.00
_cell.angle_beta   90.00
_cell.angle_gamma   90.00
#
_symmetry.space_group_name_H-M   'P 1'
#
loop_
_entity.id
_entity.type
_entity.pdbx_description
1 polymer ?
#
loop_
_entity_poly.entity_id
_entity_poly.type
_entity_poly.pdbx_seq_one_letter_code
_entity_poly.pdbx_strand_id
1 'polypeptide(L)'
;MRFLDLQPGMMRQPSMPGQTTLSDRGENLSSVLQAICEDDARKATLVEWMQMLTPMDAVDLRFPSDLSGKTLAVIVEPNDHETTLYSASDGTLRFLAIAAVLLGPSPERFYFFEEIENGIHPARLDLLVQLIEQTVADGPAQVAATTHSPTLLRLLGPEAREHASLVFRREGESEGHIRRIVDLPEARRILETQDLARLFESGWMETSMAFSQDDAPETNASGNGAGERA
;
A
#
# COMPACT_ATOMS: atom_id res chain seq x y z
N MET A 1 3.42 13.29 5.90
CA MET A 1 2.97 12.36 4.84
C MET A 1 4.21 11.74 4.23
N ARG A 2 4.27 10.41 4.20
CA ARG A 2 5.35 9.64 3.58
C ARG A 2 4.82 8.96 2.32
N PHE A 3 5.57 9.04 1.23
CA PHE A 3 5.28 8.36 -0.02
C PHE A 3 6.28 7.23 -0.20
N LEU A 4 5.81 5.99 -0.34
CA LEU A 4 6.61 4.78 -0.33
C LEU A 4 6.47 4.09 -1.68
N ASP A 5 7.52 4.16 -2.49
CA ASP A 5 7.71 3.42 -3.75
C ASP A 5 8.80 2.38 -3.52
N LEU A 6 8.39 1.27 -2.92
CA LEU A 6 9.27 0.25 -2.36
C LEU A 6 9.98 -0.53 -3.49
N GLN A 7 11.31 -0.36 -3.60
CA GLN A 7 12.13 -0.97 -4.65
C GLN A 7 13.04 -2.09 -4.08
N PRO A 8 12.73 -3.38 -4.32
CA PRO A 8 13.50 -4.51 -3.78
C PRO A 8 15.01 -4.43 -4.05
N GLY A 9 15.40 -3.99 -5.26
CA GLY A 9 16.82 -3.85 -5.62
C GLY A 9 17.61 -2.92 -4.69
N MET A 10 16.94 -1.89 -4.15
CA MET A 10 17.52 -0.93 -3.20
C MET A 10 17.59 -1.51 -1.78
N MET A 11 16.59 -2.30 -1.38
CA MET A 11 16.49 -2.91 -0.05
C MET A 11 17.50 -4.03 0.22
N ARG A 12 18.07 -4.62 -0.85
CA ARG A 12 19.10 -5.67 -0.76
C ARG A 12 20.43 -5.17 -0.20
N GLN A 13 20.64 -3.85 -0.19
CA GLN A 13 21.92 -3.26 0.14
C GLN A 13 22.13 -3.15 1.66
N PRO A 14 23.38 -3.33 2.14
CA PRO A 14 23.74 -2.97 3.50
C PRO A 14 23.50 -1.47 3.74
N SER A 15 23.07 -1.12 4.95
CA SER A 15 22.71 0.24 5.32
C SER A 15 23.47 0.74 6.55
N MET A 16 23.56 2.06 6.72
CA MET A 16 24.22 2.63 7.89
C MET A 16 23.41 2.30 9.15
N PRO A 17 24.03 1.83 10.24
CA PRO A 17 23.30 1.52 11.48
C PRO A 17 22.67 2.77 12.11
N GLY A 18 21.68 2.57 12.98
CA GLY A 18 21.03 3.62 13.77
C GLY A 18 19.94 4.41 13.05
N GLN A 19 19.47 3.96 11.89
CA GLN A 19 18.36 4.58 11.17
C GLN A 19 17.02 3.96 11.62
N THR A 20 16.11 4.78 12.13
CA THR A 20 14.84 4.33 12.74
C THR A 20 13.62 4.45 11.83
N THR A 21 13.82 5.02 10.64
CA THR A 21 12.75 5.39 9.73
C THR A 21 13.12 4.94 8.32
N LEU A 22 12.28 4.08 7.72
CA LEU A 22 12.52 3.58 6.37
C LEU A 22 12.52 4.73 5.37
N SER A 23 13.41 4.71 4.37
CA SER A 23 13.43 5.64 3.24
C SER A 23 12.34 5.30 2.22
N ASP A 24 12.01 6.26 1.35
CA ASP A 24 10.88 6.13 0.42
C ASP A 24 11.01 4.94 -0.54
N ARG A 25 12.24 4.51 -0.86
CA ARG A 25 12.52 3.31 -1.68
C ARG A 25 13.05 2.11 -0.90
N GLY A 26 13.22 2.24 0.42
CA GLY A 26 13.64 1.15 1.31
C GLY A 26 15.15 0.85 1.36
N GLU A 27 16.02 1.74 0.87
CA GLU A 27 17.48 1.60 0.89
C GLU A 27 18.06 1.23 2.27
N ASN A 28 17.43 1.71 3.35
CA ASN A 28 17.90 1.52 4.71
C ASN A 28 17.17 0.40 5.48
N LEU A 29 16.55 -0.55 4.77
CA LEU A 29 15.74 -1.61 5.38
C LEU A 29 16.48 -2.36 6.49
N SER A 30 17.75 -2.73 6.28
CA SER A 30 18.51 -3.50 7.28
C SER A 30 18.65 -2.76 8.62
N SER A 31 18.89 -1.45 8.58
CA SER A 31 19.06 -0.59 9.76
C SER A 31 17.74 -0.39 10.51
N VAL A 32 16.64 -0.23 9.78
CA VAL A 32 15.31 -0.07 10.39
C VAL A 32 14.83 -1.37 11.03
N LEU A 33 15.06 -2.51 10.37
CA LEU A 33 14.78 -3.83 10.95
C LEU A 33 15.63 -4.06 12.22
N GLN A 34 16.89 -3.59 12.24
CA GLN A 34 17.72 -3.64 13.44
C GLN A 34 17.09 -2.84 14.58
N ALA A 35 16.68 -1.59 14.32
CA ALA A 35 16.01 -0.74 15.31
C ALA A 35 14.65 -1.28 15.79
N ILE A 36 13.94 -2.07 14.97
CA ILE A 36 12.74 -2.80 15.39
C ILE A 36 13.11 -3.95 16.33
N CYS A 37 14.21 -4.65 16.03
CA CYS A 37 14.68 -5.80 16.81
C CYS A 37 15.35 -5.44 18.14
N GLU A 38 15.62 -4.15 18.39
CA GLU A 38 16.08 -3.64 19.70
C GLU A 38 14.98 -3.69 20.77
N ASP A 39 13.73 -3.88 20.37
CA ASP A 39 12.56 -4.01 21.24
C ASP A 39 11.95 -5.40 21.11
N ASP A 40 11.95 -6.16 22.21
CA ASP A 40 11.55 -7.57 22.19
C ASP A 40 10.09 -7.78 21.73
N ALA A 41 9.18 -6.86 22.04
CA ALA A 41 7.77 -6.98 21.66
C ALA A 41 7.58 -6.74 20.15
N ARG A 42 8.24 -5.70 19.62
CA ARG A 42 8.23 -5.41 18.17
C ARG A 42 8.97 -6.49 17.38
N LYS A 43 10.08 -7.02 17.90
CA LYS A 43 10.80 -8.16 17.33
C LYS A 43 9.92 -9.40 17.24
N ALA A 44 9.24 -9.75 18.32
CA ALA A 44 8.34 -10.91 18.36
C ALA A 44 7.21 -10.78 17.32
N THR A 45 6.61 -9.58 17.24
CA THR A 45 5.57 -9.27 16.24
C THR A 45 6.10 -9.39 14.81
N LEU A 46 7.29 -8.85 14.53
CA LEU A 46 7.92 -8.94 13.22
C LEU A 46 8.17 -10.39 12.79
N VAL A 47 8.74 -11.21 13.69
CA VAL A 47 9.01 -12.63 13.42
C VAL A 47 7.71 -13.39 13.18
N GLU A 48 6.68 -13.16 13.98
CA GLU A 48 5.35 -13.74 13.78
C GLU A 48 4.79 -13.39 12.40
N TRP A 49 4.83 -12.11 12.01
CA TRP A 49 4.33 -11.68 10.71
C TRP A 49 5.13 -12.30 9.56
N MET A 50 6.46 -12.45 9.70
CA MET A 50 7.30 -13.12 8.71
C MET A 50 6.88 -14.58 8.51
N GLN A 51 6.62 -15.32 9.58
CA GLN A 51 6.16 -16.71 9.52
C GLN A 51 4.79 -16.84 8.83
N MET A 52 3.89 -15.88 9.05
CA MET A 52 2.56 -15.94 8.44
C MET A 52 2.54 -15.50 6.97
N LEU A 53 3.33 -14.48 6.61
CA LEU A 53 3.23 -13.80 5.30
C LEU A 53 4.29 -14.19 4.28
N THR A 54 5.37 -14.82 4.71
CA THR A 54 6.42 -15.29 3.81
C THR A 54 6.45 -16.83 3.78
N PRO A 55 7.03 -17.46 2.76
CA PRO A 55 7.23 -18.90 2.75
C PRO A 55 8.37 -19.35 3.68
N MET A 56 8.95 -18.45 4.48
CA MET A 56 10.10 -18.74 5.33
C MET A 56 9.65 -19.05 6.75
N ASP A 57 10.28 -20.04 7.36
CA ASP A 57 10.09 -20.40 8.76
C ASP A 57 10.97 -19.51 9.66
N ALA A 58 10.99 -18.20 9.42
CA ALA A 58 11.87 -17.28 10.12
C ALA A 58 11.69 -17.38 11.65
N VAL A 59 12.78 -17.57 12.38
CA VAL A 59 12.80 -17.64 13.85
C VAL A 59 13.51 -16.44 14.49
N ASP A 60 14.38 -15.76 13.74
CA ASP A 60 15.12 -14.58 14.23
C ASP A 60 15.63 -13.71 13.06
N LEU A 61 16.13 -12.51 13.38
CA LEU A 61 16.94 -11.70 12.49
C LEU A 61 18.30 -11.36 13.16
N ARG A 62 19.37 -11.48 12.38
CA ARG A 62 20.73 -11.08 12.73
C ARG A 62 21.17 -9.90 11.87
N PHE A 63 22.11 -9.12 12.39
CA PHE A 63 22.53 -7.85 11.80
C PHE A 63 24.06 -7.73 11.76
N PRO A 64 24.78 -8.61 11.03
CA PRO A 64 26.22 -8.50 10.89
C PRO A 64 26.63 -7.17 10.22
N SER A 65 27.73 -6.60 10.70
CA SER A 65 28.35 -5.43 10.09
C SER A 65 29.47 -5.84 9.13
N ASP A 66 29.57 -5.16 8.00
CA ASP A 66 30.67 -5.31 7.06
C ASP A 66 31.91 -4.49 7.48
N LEU A 67 33.00 -4.59 6.70
CA LEU A 67 34.25 -3.86 6.95
C LEU A 67 34.09 -2.33 6.86
N SER A 68 33.02 -1.84 6.24
CA SER A 68 32.69 -0.41 6.16
C SER A 68 31.79 0.06 7.30
N GLY A 69 31.41 -0.85 8.22
CA GLY A 69 30.52 -0.57 9.34
C GLY A 69 29.03 -0.53 8.96
N LYS A 70 28.66 -0.96 7.75
CA LYS A 70 27.26 -1.07 7.33
C LYS A 70 26.67 -2.39 7.77
N THR A 71 25.38 -2.39 8.09
CA THR A 71 24.65 -3.57 8.55
C THR A 71 23.81 -4.16 7.43
N LEU A 72 23.87 -5.48 7.29
CA LEU A 72 23.00 -6.26 6.42
C LEU A 72 22.11 -7.16 7.29
N ALA A 73 20.79 -7.09 7.12
CA ALA A 73 19.90 -8.00 7.82
C ALA A 73 19.98 -9.41 7.23
N VAL A 74 19.97 -10.39 8.13
CA VAL A 74 20.02 -11.82 7.85
C VAL A 74 18.86 -12.47 8.58
N ILE A 75 18.05 -13.18 7.81
CA ILE A 75 16.89 -13.91 8.31
C ILE A 75 17.38 -15.28 8.75
N VAL A 76 17.09 -15.64 9.98
CA VAL A 76 17.47 -16.93 10.56
C VAL A 76 16.24 -17.83 10.52
N GLU A 77 16.42 -19.02 9.95
CA GLU A 77 15.46 -20.11 9.85
C GLU A 77 15.89 -21.27 10.77
N PRO A 78 15.07 -22.32 10.98
CA PRO A 78 15.42 -23.44 11.84
C PRO A 78 16.69 -24.15 11.33
N ASN A 79 17.43 -24.79 12.25
CA ASN A 79 18.72 -25.43 11.97
C ASN A 79 19.83 -24.45 11.53
N ASP A 80 19.77 -23.18 11.96
CA ASP A 80 20.73 -22.13 11.62
C ASP A 80 20.87 -21.89 10.10
N HIS A 81 19.82 -22.15 9.33
CA HIS A 81 19.78 -21.71 7.94
C HIS A 81 19.63 -20.18 7.89
N GLU A 82 20.47 -19.52 7.11
CA GLU A 82 20.52 -18.06 7.05
C GLU A 82 20.26 -17.55 5.63
N THR A 83 19.26 -16.69 5.49
CA THR A 83 18.92 -16.01 4.25
C THR A 83 19.21 -14.50 4.40
N THR A 84 20.25 -14.01 3.74
CA THR A 84 20.54 -12.56 3.71
C THR A 84 19.48 -11.80 2.92
N LEU A 85 19.23 -10.52 3.23
CA LEU A 85 18.36 -9.69 2.38
C LEU A 85 18.85 -9.58 0.94
N TYR A 86 20.16 -9.71 0.71
CA TYR A 86 20.73 -9.78 -0.64
C TYR A 86 20.16 -10.95 -1.45
N SER A 87 19.84 -12.08 -0.81
CA SER A 87 19.30 -13.29 -1.44
C SER A 87 17.79 -13.46 -1.28
N ALA A 88 17.13 -12.66 -0.43
CA ALA A 88 15.70 -12.77 -0.17
C ALA A 88 14.85 -12.53 -1.43
N SER A 89 13.64 -13.09 -1.51
CA SER A 89 12.75 -12.81 -2.65
C SER A 89 12.26 -11.36 -2.65
N ASP A 90 11.88 -10.82 -3.81
CA ASP A 90 11.32 -9.47 -3.89
C ASP A 90 10.04 -9.30 -3.06
N GLY A 91 9.22 -10.34 -2.98
CA GLY A 91 8.03 -10.36 -2.13
C GLY A 91 8.37 -10.29 -0.63
N THR A 92 9.39 -11.04 -0.21
CA THR A 92 9.92 -10.98 1.16
C THR A 92 10.42 -9.57 1.49
N LEU A 93 11.17 -8.93 0.58
CA LEU A 93 11.71 -7.59 0.79
C LEU A 93 10.61 -6.53 0.93
N ARG A 94 9.61 -6.57 0.03
CA ARG A 94 8.46 -5.65 0.12
C ARG A 94 7.64 -5.86 1.38
N PHE A 95 7.38 -7.11 1.75
CA PHE A 95 6.72 -7.43 3.00
C PHE A 95 7.50 -6.86 4.20
N LEU A 96 8.81 -7.12 4.28
CA LEU A 96 9.65 -6.60 5.36
C LEU A 96 9.68 -5.08 5.40
N ALA A 97 9.66 -4.42 4.23
CA ALA A 97 9.58 -2.97 4.15
C ALA A 97 8.24 -2.43 4.66
N ILE A 98 7.12 -3.05 4.30
CA ILE A 98 5.80 -2.69 4.85
C ILE A 98 5.77 -2.91 6.37
N ALA A 99 6.24 -4.07 6.84
CA ALA A 99 6.35 -4.37 8.27
C ALA A 99 7.25 -3.34 8.99
N ALA A 100 8.35 -2.93 8.36
CA ALA A 100 9.26 -1.93 8.92
C ALA A 100 8.62 -0.55 9.07
N VAL A 101 7.71 -0.19 8.17
CA VAL A 101 6.94 1.06 8.25
C VAL A 101 5.88 0.99 9.35
N LEU A 102 5.20 -0.15 9.49
CA LEU A 102 4.12 -0.34 10.46
C LEU A 102 4.63 -0.53 11.90
N LEU A 103 5.73 -1.27 12.08
CA LEU A 103 6.33 -1.59 13.39
C LEU A 103 7.49 -0.68 13.79
N GLY A 104 7.87 0.27 12.91
CA GLY A 104 9.02 1.13 13.09
C GLY A 104 8.94 1.96 14.40
N PRO A 105 10.07 2.24 15.07
CA PRO A 105 10.10 3.03 16.31
C PRO A 105 9.60 4.47 16.17
N SER A 106 9.59 5.00 14.95
CA SER A 106 9.21 6.38 14.66
C SER A 106 7.99 6.41 13.72
N PRO A 107 6.78 6.15 14.24
CA PRO A 107 5.58 6.11 13.41
C PRO A 107 5.18 7.51 12.92
N GLU A 108 4.74 7.58 11.67
CA GLU A 108 4.16 8.76 11.04
C GLU A 108 2.64 8.68 11.04
N ARG A 109 1.99 9.85 10.92
CA ARG A 109 0.52 9.92 10.91
C ARG A 109 -0.11 9.49 9.58
N PHE A 110 0.65 9.47 8.49
CA PHE A 110 0.12 9.17 7.17
C PHE A 110 1.17 8.52 6.26
N TYR A 111 0.83 7.34 5.77
CA TYR A 111 1.62 6.56 4.81
C TYR A 111 0.86 6.40 3.50
N PHE A 112 1.57 6.57 2.39
CA PHE A 112 1.09 6.27 1.06
C PHE A 112 1.97 5.19 0.45
N PHE A 113 1.39 4.05 0.06
CA PHE A 113 2.11 2.96 -0.61
C PHE A 113 1.72 2.88 -2.10
N GLU A 114 2.71 2.84 -2.98
CA GLU A 114 2.47 2.50 -4.38
C GLU A 114 2.44 0.98 -4.58
N GLU A 115 1.45 0.50 -5.34
CA GLU A 115 1.22 -0.91 -5.69
C GLU A 115 1.47 -1.85 -4.50
N ILE A 116 0.70 -1.69 -3.42
CA ILE A 116 0.97 -2.35 -2.14
C ILE A 116 0.97 -3.88 -2.23
N GLU A 117 0.28 -4.46 -3.22
CA GLU A 117 0.28 -5.90 -3.50
C GLU A 117 1.53 -6.40 -4.22
N ASN A 118 2.32 -5.53 -4.82
CA ASN A 118 3.32 -5.91 -5.82
C ASN A 118 4.34 -6.86 -5.20
N GLY A 119 4.62 -7.99 -5.87
CA GLY A 119 5.52 -9.03 -5.37
C GLY A 119 4.99 -9.84 -4.19
N ILE A 120 3.85 -9.50 -3.59
CA ILE A 120 3.22 -10.28 -2.52
C ILE A 120 2.38 -11.40 -3.14
N HIS A 121 2.54 -12.62 -2.63
CA HIS A 121 1.77 -13.76 -3.11
C HIS A 121 0.26 -13.55 -2.87
N PRO A 122 -0.63 -13.80 -3.85
CA PRO A 122 -2.08 -13.53 -3.70
C PRO A 122 -2.72 -14.15 -2.46
N ALA A 123 -2.31 -15.37 -2.09
CA ALA A 123 -2.78 -16.07 -0.89
C ALA A 123 -2.39 -15.41 0.45
N ARG A 124 -1.58 -14.35 0.41
CA ARG A 124 -1.10 -13.60 1.58
C ARG A 124 -1.64 -12.17 1.62
N LEU A 125 -2.29 -11.69 0.56
CA LEU A 125 -2.85 -10.34 0.50
C LEU A 125 -3.92 -10.09 1.56
N ASP A 126 -4.76 -11.10 1.84
CA ASP A 126 -5.81 -11.00 2.86
C ASP A 126 -5.23 -10.68 4.24
N LEU A 127 -4.22 -11.45 4.63
CA LEU A 127 -3.52 -11.23 5.88
C LEU A 127 -2.77 -9.89 5.89
N LEU A 128 -2.14 -9.48 4.78
CA LEU A 128 -1.49 -8.17 4.70
C LEU A 128 -2.48 -7.02 4.94
N VAL A 129 -3.66 -7.08 4.31
CA VAL A 129 -4.73 -6.09 4.50
C VAL A 129 -5.19 -6.08 5.96
N GLN A 130 -5.43 -7.25 6.55
CA GLN A 130 -5.84 -7.35 7.96
C GLN A 130 -4.81 -6.74 8.91
N LEU A 131 -3.51 -6.97 8.70
CA LEU A 131 -2.47 -6.37 9.54
C LEU A 131 -2.41 -4.84 9.39
N ILE A 132 -2.59 -4.32 8.19
CA ILE A 132 -2.66 -2.86 7.95
C ILE A 132 -3.88 -2.27 8.65
N GLU A 133 -5.06 -2.88 8.47
CA GLU A 133 -6.31 -2.44 9.09
C GLU A 133 -6.20 -2.46 10.62
N GLN A 134 -5.65 -3.53 11.21
CA GLN A 134 -5.39 -3.61 12.65
C GLN A 134 -4.43 -2.52 13.12
N THR A 135 -3.31 -2.31 12.42
CA THR A 135 -2.32 -1.29 12.78
C THR A 135 -2.92 0.12 12.75
N VAL A 136 -3.78 0.40 11.76
CA VAL A 136 -4.49 1.68 11.63
C VAL A 136 -5.57 1.83 12.71
N ALA A 137 -6.30 0.77 13.03
CA ALA A 137 -7.34 0.80 14.07
C ALA A 137 -6.76 1.05 15.48
N ASP A 138 -5.59 0.49 15.77
CA ASP A 138 -4.93 0.60 17.08
C ASP A 138 -4.08 1.87 17.23
N GLY A 139 -3.87 2.63 16.15
CA GLY A 139 -2.91 3.72 16.08
C GLY A 139 -3.48 5.03 15.50
N PRO A 140 -2.71 6.14 15.58
CA PRO A 140 -3.09 7.41 14.95
C PRO A 140 -2.70 7.48 13.46
N ALA A 141 -2.24 6.38 12.87
CA ALA A 141 -1.72 6.32 11.51
C ALA A 141 -2.85 6.10 10.50
N GLN A 142 -2.78 6.80 9.37
CA GLN A 142 -3.63 6.56 8.22
C GLN A 142 -2.81 5.95 7.08
N VAL A 143 -3.35 4.95 6.40
CA VAL A 143 -2.73 4.33 5.23
C VAL A 143 -3.59 4.59 3.99
N ALA A 144 -2.94 5.12 2.95
CA ALA A 144 -3.46 5.16 1.59
C ALA A 144 -2.56 4.26 0.71
N ALA A 145 -3.15 3.60 -0.28
CA ALA A 145 -2.39 2.76 -1.19
C ALA A 145 -2.99 2.78 -2.60
N THR A 146 -2.13 2.58 -3.60
CA THR A 146 -2.56 2.26 -4.96
C THR A 146 -2.53 0.75 -5.17
N THR A 147 -3.39 0.27 -6.07
CA THR A 147 -3.46 -1.14 -6.44
C THR A 147 -3.98 -1.27 -7.86
N HIS A 148 -3.45 -2.24 -8.59
CA HIS A 148 -4.01 -2.72 -9.85
C HIS A 148 -4.60 -4.13 -9.70
N SER A 149 -4.63 -4.68 -8.48
CA SER A 149 -5.02 -6.06 -8.21
C SER A 149 -6.51 -6.19 -7.93
N PRO A 150 -7.26 -6.90 -8.80
CA PRO A 150 -8.63 -7.29 -8.47
C PRO A 150 -8.68 -8.13 -7.19
N THR A 151 -7.63 -8.92 -6.92
CA THR A 151 -7.58 -9.75 -5.71
C THR A 151 -7.58 -8.87 -4.46
N LEU A 152 -6.80 -7.78 -4.44
CA LEU A 152 -6.80 -6.86 -3.30
C LEU A 152 -8.16 -6.16 -3.15
N LEU A 153 -8.75 -5.68 -4.25
CA LEU A 153 -10.07 -5.02 -4.22
C LEU A 153 -11.17 -5.92 -3.64
N ARG A 154 -11.11 -7.23 -3.89
CA ARG A 154 -12.05 -8.20 -3.31
C ARG A 154 -11.92 -8.32 -1.79
N LEU A 155 -10.70 -8.18 -1.27
CA LEU A 155 -10.36 -8.38 0.14
C LEU A 155 -10.66 -7.18 1.02
N LEU A 156 -10.87 -5.99 0.45
CA LEU A 156 -11.18 -4.77 1.20
C LEU A 156 -12.39 -4.99 2.11
N GLY A 157 -12.28 -4.60 3.39
CA GLY A 157 -13.40 -4.56 4.33
C GLY A 157 -14.44 -3.48 3.97
N PRO A 158 -15.65 -3.51 4.56
CA PRO A 158 -16.72 -2.55 4.23
C PRO A 158 -16.31 -1.08 4.37
N GLU A 159 -15.54 -0.74 5.41
CA GLU A 159 -15.04 0.61 5.64
C GLU A 159 -14.04 1.03 4.55
N ALA A 160 -13.03 0.21 4.28
CA ALA A 160 -12.05 0.47 3.23
C ALA A 160 -12.70 0.62 1.84
N ARG A 161 -13.77 -0.16 1.56
CA ARG A 161 -14.53 -0.05 0.31
C ARG A 161 -15.23 1.29 0.12
N GLU A 162 -15.77 1.90 1.18
CA GLU A 162 -16.40 3.23 1.11
C GLU A 162 -15.39 4.35 0.80
N HIS A 163 -14.11 4.10 1.07
CA HIS A 163 -13.01 5.03 0.80
C HIS A 163 -12.23 4.70 -0.48
N ALA A 164 -12.52 3.57 -1.13
CA ALA A 164 -11.88 3.17 -2.37
C ALA A 164 -12.21 4.18 -3.50
N SER A 165 -11.17 4.63 -4.21
CA SER A 165 -11.29 5.62 -5.27
C SER A 165 -10.70 5.11 -6.58
N LEU A 166 -11.40 5.40 -7.68
CA LEU A 166 -10.92 5.17 -9.03
C LEU A 166 -10.09 6.37 -9.46
N VAL A 167 -8.86 6.11 -9.91
CA VAL A 167 -8.02 7.09 -10.60
C VAL A 167 -8.05 6.75 -12.08
N PHE A 168 -8.42 7.72 -12.92
CA PHE A 168 -8.58 7.50 -14.35
C PHE A 168 -8.28 8.78 -15.14
N ARG A 169 -8.03 8.64 -16.43
CA ARG A 169 -7.89 9.76 -17.37
C ARG A 169 -8.90 9.59 -18.48
N ARG A 170 -9.65 10.65 -18.79
CA ARG A 170 -10.63 10.65 -19.88
C ARG A 170 -9.93 10.74 -21.23
N GLU A 171 -10.53 10.15 -22.24
CA GLU A 171 -10.01 10.24 -23.61
C GLU A 171 -10.01 11.70 -24.07
N GLY A 172 -8.88 12.16 -24.63
CA GLY A 172 -8.70 13.54 -25.07
C GLY A 172 -8.32 14.55 -23.97
N GLU A 173 -8.30 14.15 -22.70
CA GLU A 173 -7.87 15.02 -21.60
C GLU A 173 -6.42 14.71 -21.18
N SER A 174 -5.68 15.73 -20.75
CA SER A 174 -4.32 15.58 -20.22
C SER A 174 -4.28 15.33 -18.71
N GLU A 175 -5.36 15.64 -18.01
CA GLU A 175 -5.46 15.61 -16.55
C GLU A 175 -6.00 14.28 -16.04
N GLY A 176 -5.51 13.84 -14.88
CA GLY A 176 -6.05 12.70 -14.16
C GLY A 176 -7.19 13.12 -13.23
N HIS A 177 -8.18 12.25 -13.09
CA HIS A 177 -9.32 12.42 -12.20
C HIS A 177 -9.30 11.37 -11.11
N ILE A 178 -9.82 11.73 -9.94
CA ILE A 178 -10.07 10.81 -8.83
C ILE A 178 -11.53 10.91 -8.42
N ARG A 179 -12.20 9.77 -8.29
CA ARG A 179 -13.58 9.70 -7.79
C ARG A 179 -13.76 8.48 -6.92
N ARG A 180 -14.44 8.62 -5.78
CA ARG A 180 -14.78 7.47 -4.94
C ARG A 180 -15.66 6.51 -5.74
N ILE A 181 -15.38 5.22 -5.64
CA ILE A 181 -16.10 4.19 -6.41
C ILE A 181 -17.59 4.18 -6.03
N VAL A 182 -17.89 4.38 -4.75
CA VAL A 182 -19.27 4.45 -4.25
C VAL A 182 -20.05 5.70 -4.70
N ASP A 183 -19.36 6.70 -5.26
CA ASP A 183 -19.98 7.90 -5.85
C ASP A 183 -20.19 7.76 -7.37
N LEU A 184 -19.82 6.62 -7.97
CA LEU A 184 -20.10 6.35 -9.38
C LEU A 184 -21.60 6.04 -9.59
N PRO A 185 -22.16 6.38 -10.77
CA PRO A 185 -23.54 6.05 -11.09
C PRO A 185 -23.82 4.56 -10.87
N GLU A 186 -24.92 4.24 -10.19
CA GLU A 186 -25.36 2.87 -9.87
C GLU A 186 -24.40 2.04 -8.99
N ALA A 187 -23.23 2.54 -8.58
CA ALA A 187 -22.24 1.74 -7.87
C ALA A 187 -22.75 1.14 -6.57
N ARG A 188 -23.43 1.95 -5.73
CA ARG A 188 -23.97 1.46 -4.44
C ARG A 188 -24.92 0.28 -4.64
N ARG A 189 -25.84 0.38 -5.62
CA ARG A 189 -26.78 -0.69 -5.95
C ARG A 189 -26.08 -1.93 -6.50
N ILE A 190 -25.06 -1.75 -7.35
CA ILE A 190 -24.34 -2.88 -7.94
C ILE A 190 -23.50 -3.61 -6.88
N LEU A 191 -22.88 -2.87 -5.97
CA LEU A 191 -22.07 -3.40 -4.87
C LEU A 191 -22.88 -4.21 -3.84
N GLU A 192 -24.22 -4.14 -3.86
CA GLU A 192 -25.09 -5.06 -3.10
C GLU A 192 -25.03 -6.50 -3.63
N THR A 193 -24.69 -6.68 -4.91
CA THR A 193 -24.77 -7.97 -5.61
C THR A 193 -23.44 -8.43 -6.22
N GLN A 194 -22.48 -7.53 -6.39
CA GLN A 194 -21.17 -7.80 -6.99
C GLN A 194 -20.06 -7.20 -6.13
N ASP A 195 -18.86 -7.79 -6.18
CA ASP A 195 -17.68 -7.23 -5.52
C ASP A 195 -16.93 -6.23 -6.44
N LEU A 196 -16.06 -5.42 -5.83
CA LEU A 196 -15.25 -4.43 -6.54
C LEU A 196 -14.33 -5.06 -7.58
N ALA A 197 -13.84 -6.27 -7.33
CA ALA A 197 -12.93 -6.96 -8.23
C ALA A 197 -13.59 -7.23 -9.58
N ARG A 198 -14.82 -7.74 -9.57
CA ARG A 198 -15.59 -8.00 -10.78
C ARG A 198 -15.89 -6.72 -11.57
N LEU A 199 -16.18 -5.62 -10.88
CA LEU A 199 -16.41 -4.33 -11.54
C LEU A 199 -15.15 -3.80 -12.20
N PHE A 200 -13.99 -4.01 -11.58
CA PHE A 200 -12.70 -3.64 -12.14
C PHE A 200 -12.33 -4.54 -13.33
N GLU A 201 -12.45 -5.86 -13.20
CA GLU A 201 -12.12 -6.83 -14.25
C GLU A 201 -13.01 -6.72 -15.50
N SER A 202 -14.28 -6.34 -15.32
CA SER A 202 -15.23 -6.18 -16.43
C SER A 202 -15.05 -4.87 -17.20
N GLY A 203 -14.19 -3.96 -16.76
CA GLY A 203 -14.06 -2.62 -17.32
C GLY A 203 -15.26 -1.72 -17.01
N TRP A 204 -16.11 -2.11 -16.05
CA TRP A 204 -17.34 -1.38 -15.73
C TRP A 204 -17.02 0.00 -15.15
N MET A 205 -15.95 0.12 -14.35
CA MET A 205 -15.55 1.36 -13.71
C MET A 205 -15.16 2.43 -14.75
N GLU A 206 -14.39 2.05 -15.76
CA GLU A 206 -13.96 2.88 -16.88
C GLU A 206 -15.14 3.28 -17.76
N THR A 207 -15.99 2.29 -18.06
CA THR A 207 -17.19 2.46 -18.88
C THR A 207 -18.19 3.43 -18.23
N SER A 208 -18.40 3.31 -16.92
CA SER A 208 -19.31 4.19 -16.15
C SER A 208 -18.89 5.66 -16.22
N MET A 209 -17.58 5.92 -16.32
CA MET A 209 -17.05 7.28 -16.44
C MET A 209 -17.16 7.85 -17.86
N ALA A 210 -17.16 7.00 -18.89
CA ALA A 210 -17.42 7.41 -20.26
C ALA A 210 -18.89 7.85 -20.45
N PHE A 211 -19.84 7.23 -19.75
CA PHE A 211 -21.28 7.53 -19.85
C PHE A 211 -21.77 8.60 -18.86
N SER A 212 -20.96 8.99 -17.88
CA SER A 212 -21.26 10.12 -16.97
C SER A 212 -21.18 11.50 -17.67
N GLN A 213 -21.10 11.54 -19.00
CA GLN A 213 -20.96 12.76 -19.81
C GLN A 213 -22.21 13.66 -19.84
N ASP A 214 -23.36 13.21 -19.32
CA ASP A 214 -24.61 13.99 -19.38
C ASP A 214 -24.80 15.03 -18.25
N ASP A 215 -23.93 15.07 -17.24
CA ASP A 215 -23.91 16.18 -16.27
C ASP A 215 -22.93 17.27 -16.70
N ALA A 216 -23.20 17.89 -17.86
CA ALA A 216 -22.72 19.24 -18.10
C ALA A 216 -23.45 20.18 -17.13
N PRO A 217 -22.77 21.17 -16.50
CA PRO A 217 -23.49 22.18 -15.75
C PRO A 217 -24.46 22.88 -16.71
N GLU A 218 -25.75 22.84 -16.39
CA GLU A 218 -26.74 23.71 -17.04
C GLU A 218 -26.25 25.14 -16.90
N THR A 219 -25.59 25.66 -17.94
CA THR A 219 -25.41 27.09 -18.11
C THR A 219 -26.82 27.64 -18.30
N ASN A 220 -27.34 28.16 -17.19
CA ASN A 220 -28.66 28.74 -17.06
C ASN A 220 -28.79 29.91 -18.06
N ALA A 221 -29.27 29.59 -19.26
CA ALA A 221 -29.62 30.54 -20.28
C ALA A 221 -31.15 30.72 -20.26
N SER A 222 -31.64 31.72 -19.53
CA SER A 222 -32.78 32.55 -19.94
C SER A 222 -33.20 33.57 -18.88
N GLY A 223 -33.52 34.79 -19.33
CA GLY A 223 -34.19 35.85 -18.57
C GLY A 223 -33.49 37.20 -18.67
N ASN A 224 -33.28 37.75 -19.87
CA ASN A 224 -34.21 38.65 -20.57
C ASN A 224 -34.51 39.98 -19.83
N GLY A 225 -34.11 41.09 -20.43
CA GLY A 225 -34.35 42.44 -19.95
C GLY A 225 -33.93 43.47 -20.98
N ALA A 226 -34.74 43.56 -22.05
CA ALA A 226 -34.72 44.67 -22.99
C ALA A 226 -34.83 46.02 -22.28
N GLY A 227 -34.02 47.00 -22.73
CA GLY A 227 -34.12 48.40 -22.34
C GLY A 227 -33.57 49.26 -23.47
N GLU A 228 -34.48 49.99 -24.09
CA GLU A 228 -34.33 50.78 -25.32
C GLU A 228 -33.38 51.97 -25.24
N ARG A 229 -33.01 52.41 -26.43
CA ARG A 229 -32.25 53.62 -26.78
C ARG A 229 -32.90 54.91 -26.26
N ALA A 230 -32.06 55.84 -25.80
CA ALA A 230 -32.04 57.26 -26.22
C ALA A 230 -30.67 57.85 -25.88
#